data_AF-H8ZW92-F1
#
_entry.id   AF-H8ZW92-F1
#
_cell.length_a   1.000
_cell.length_b   1.000
_cell.length_c   1.000
_cell.angle_alpha   90.00
_cell.angle_beta   90.00
_cell.angle_gamma   90.00
#
_symmetry.space_group_name_H-M   'P 1'
#
loop_
_entity.id
_entity.type
_entity.pdbx_description
1 polymer ?
#
loop_
_entity_poly.entity_id
_entity_poly.type
_entity_poly.pdbx_seq_one_letter_code
_entity_poly.pdbx_strand_id
1 'polypeptide(L)'
;VISLGDKIKFSLSPSKSTDRLSTNVPGVPLDDRNLIIKALNLFRKKTGSDKHFWIHLDKKVPTGAGLGGGSSNAATALWAANQFSGCIATEKDLQEWSGEIGSDIPFFFSHGAAYCTGRGE
;
A
#
# COMPACT_ATOMS: atom_id res chain seq x y z
N VAL A 1 -2.86 -21.65 -0.46
CA VAL A 1 -3.08 -20.21 -0.14
C VAL A 1 -2.30 -19.89 1.12
N ILE A 2 -1.44 -18.88 1.10
CA ILE A 2 -0.64 -18.47 2.28
C ILE A 2 -1.53 -17.60 3.17
N SER A 3 -1.67 -17.95 4.45
CA SER A 3 -2.53 -17.23 5.40
C SER A 3 -1.79 -16.17 6.24
N LEU A 4 -0.47 -16.07 6.09
CA LEU A 4 0.35 -15.07 6.78
C LEU A 4 0.15 -13.70 6.12
N GLY A 5 -0.20 -12.69 6.90
CA GLY A 5 -0.38 -11.33 6.43
C GLY A 5 -0.37 -10.31 7.57
N ASP A 6 -0.16 -9.05 7.20
CA ASP A 6 -0.26 -7.90 8.10
C ASP A 6 -1.71 -7.43 8.19
N LYS A 7 -2.05 -6.69 9.24
CA LYS A 7 -3.35 -6.01 9.35
C LYS A 7 -3.14 -4.51 9.31
N ILE A 8 -3.93 -3.82 8.49
CA ILE A 8 -3.88 -2.36 8.39
C ILE A 8 -5.23 -1.80 8.83
N LYS A 9 -5.19 -0.88 9.81
CA LYS A 9 -6.34 -0.04 10.15
C LYS A 9 -6.20 1.28 9.41
N PHE A 10 -7.27 1.71 8.76
CA PHE A 10 -7.31 2.90 7.93
C PHE A 10 -8.49 3.79 8.34
N SER A 11 -8.25 5.08 8.53
CA SER A 11 -9.30 6.07 8.75
C SER A 11 -8.92 7.39 8.10
N LEU A 12 -9.91 8.20 7.75
CA LEU A 12 -9.65 9.57 7.30
C LEU A 12 -8.99 10.38 8.41
N SER A 13 -7.95 11.11 8.05
CA SER A 13 -7.34 12.09 8.94
C SER A 13 -8.29 13.27 9.12
N PRO A 14 -8.50 13.76 10.36
CA PRO A 14 -9.22 15.02 10.60
C PRO A 14 -8.48 16.22 9.99
N SER A 15 -7.16 16.12 9.81
CA SER A 15 -6.34 17.12 9.13
C SER A 15 -6.14 16.75 7.66
N LYS A 16 -6.32 17.72 6.76
CA LYS A 16 -6.05 17.58 5.32
C LYS A 16 -4.59 17.82 4.91
N SER A 17 -3.65 17.84 5.85
CA SER A 17 -2.26 18.23 5.57
C SER A 17 -1.25 17.09 5.55
N THR A 18 -1.49 15.97 6.26
CA THR A 18 -0.49 14.92 6.39
C THR A 18 -1.09 13.57 6.76
N ASP A 19 -0.47 12.50 6.25
CA ASP A 19 -0.76 11.13 6.66
C ASP A 19 -0.05 10.82 7.98
N ARG A 20 -0.70 10.06 8.87
CA ARG A 20 -0.09 9.60 10.12
C ARG A 20 0.01 8.09 10.10
N LEU A 21 1.24 7.57 10.01
CA LEU A 21 1.51 6.14 10.07
C LEU A 21 2.05 5.75 11.45
N SER A 22 1.55 4.64 11.98
CA SER A 22 2.04 3.99 13.20
C SER A 22 2.12 2.48 13.00
N THR A 23 2.88 1.80 13.84
CA THR A 23 3.12 0.35 13.76
C THR A 23 3.33 -0.24 15.15
N ASN A 24 3.11 -1.55 15.29
CA ASN A 24 3.46 -2.31 16.49
C ASN A 24 4.94 -2.77 16.53
N VAL A 25 5.68 -2.65 15.42
CA VAL A 25 7.08 -3.12 15.30
C VAL A 25 8.07 -1.94 15.24
N PRO A 26 9.05 -1.84 16.17
CA PRO A 26 10.06 -0.78 16.13
C PRO A 26 10.99 -0.91 14.91
N GLY A 27 11.53 0.20 14.45
CA GLY A 27 12.49 0.25 13.33
C GLY A 27 11.88 0.22 11.94
N VAL A 28 10.56 0.00 11.80
CA VAL A 28 9.85 0.22 10.53
C VAL A 28 9.75 1.74 10.29
N PRO A 29 10.22 2.27 9.15
CA PRO A 29 10.09 3.70 8.85
C PRO A 29 8.64 4.14 8.86
N LEU A 30 8.34 5.32 9.43
CA LEU A 30 6.99 5.89 9.48
C LEU A 30 6.84 7.16 8.62
N ASP A 31 7.88 7.48 7.87
CA ASP A 31 7.99 8.65 6.99
C ASP A 31 7.87 8.24 5.50
N ASP A 32 8.23 9.16 4.58
CA ASP A 32 8.19 8.97 3.13
C ASP A 32 9.03 7.79 2.60
N ARG A 33 9.88 7.19 3.43
CA ARG A 33 10.59 5.95 3.08
C ARG A 33 9.65 4.75 3.10
N ASN A 34 8.54 4.79 3.84
CA ASN A 34 7.58 3.70 3.93
C ASN A 34 6.74 3.58 2.64
N LEU A 35 6.62 2.36 2.12
CA LEU A 35 5.87 2.10 0.88
C LEU A 35 4.36 2.44 1.00
N ILE A 36 3.78 2.38 2.20
CA ILE A 36 2.40 2.85 2.47
C ILE A 36 2.28 4.33 2.15
N ILE A 37 3.20 5.15 2.68
CA ILE A 37 3.20 6.61 2.46
C ILE A 37 3.44 6.92 0.97
N LYS A 38 4.37 6.22 0.32
CA LYS A 38 4.59 6.34 -1.13
C LYS A 38 3.35 6.00 -1.95
N ALA A 39 2.60 4.95 -1.57
CA ALA A 39 1.36 4.58 -2.23
C ALA A 39 0.28 5.66 -2.10
N LEU A 40 0.12 6.25 -0.91
CA LEU A 40 -0.83 7.34 -0.69
C LEU A 40 -0.45 8.61 -1.46
N ASN A 41 0.83 8.96 -1.46
CA ASN A 41 1.35 10.07 -2.26
C ASN A 41 1.11 9.86 -3.76
N LEU A 42 1.37 8.65 -4.27
CA LEU A 42 1.13 8.32 -5.68
C LEU A 42 -0.37 8.39 -6.02
N PHE A 43 -1.23 7.83 -5.17
CA PHE A 43 -2.68 7.90 -5.37
C PHE A 43 -3.16 9.34 -5.50
N ARG A 44 -2.74 10.23 -4.58
CA ARG A 44 -3.07 11.65 -4.63
C ARG A 44 -2.54 12.30 -5.92
N LYS A 45 -1.31 11.99 -6.31
CA LYS A 45 -0.70 12.50 -7.56
C LYS A 45 -1.49 12.08 -8.80
N LYS A 46 -1.99 10.84 -8.86
CA LYS A 46 -2.72 10.30 -10.01
C LYS A 46 -4.17 10.78 -10.09
N THR A 47 -4.79 11.07 -8.95
CA THR A 47 -6.24 11.32 -8.86
C THR A 47 -6.62 12.76 -8.52
N GLY A 48 -5.68 13.58 -8.03
CA GLY A 48 -5.98 14.90 -7.48
C GLY A 48 -6.69 14.87 -6.12
N SER A 49 -6.79 13.70 -5.47
CA SER A 49 -7.38 13.57 -4.13
C SER A 49 -6.63 14.41 -3.10
N ASP A 50 -7.35 15.11 -2.23
CA ASP A 50 -6.83 15.87 -1.08
C ASP A 50 -6.92 15.09 0.25
N LYS A 51 -7.32 13.82 0.18
CA LYS A 51 -7.55 12.97 1.35
C LYS A 51 -6.23 12.49 1.95
N HIS A 52 -6.17 12.61 3.27
CA HIS A 52 -5.09 12.11 4.11
C HIS A 52 -5.65 11.14 5.14
N PHE A 53 -4.79 10.27 5.65
CA PHE A 53 -5.21 9.11 6.41
C PHE A 53 -4.42 8.94 7.70
N TRP A 54 -5.08 8.36 8.70
CA TRP A 54 -4.42 7.74 9.84
C TRP A 54 -4.36 6.25 9.59
N ILE A 55 -3.15 5.71 9.68
CA ILE A 55 -2.83 4.33 9.38
C ILE A 55 -2.17 3.70 10.59
N HIS A 56 -2.66 2.54 11.00
CA HIS A 56 -1.96 1.68 11.95
C HIS A 56 -1.68 0.32 11.31
N LEU A 57 -0.39 -0.01 11.21
CA LEU A 57 0.11 -1.28 10.70
C LEU A 57 0.38 -2.24 11.86
N ASP A 58 -0.43 -3.28 12.00
CA ASP A 58 -0.13 -4.45 12.83
C ASP A 58 0.66 -5.44 11.97
N LYS A 59 1.98 -5.33 12.07
CA LYS A 59 2.96 -6.09 11.29
C LYS A 59 3.23 -7.44 11.92
N LYS A 60 3.09 -8.49 11.11
CA LYS A 60 3.37 -9.90 11.41
C LYS A 60 4.34 -10.51 10.42
N VAL A 61 4.31 -10.08 9.16
CA VAL A 61 5.27 -10.48 8.14
C VAL A 61 6.63 -9.87 8.48
N PRO A 62 7.68 -10.68 8.72
CA PRO A 62 8.98 -10.16 9.10
C PRO A 62 9.56 -9.25 8.00
N THR A 63 10.06 -8.09 8.41
CA THR A 63 10.72 -7.14 7.51
C THR A 63 11.99 -7.77 6.93
N GLY A 64 12.19 -7.66 5.61
CA GLY A 64 13.40 -8.17 4.95
C GLY A 64 13.45 -9.68 4.71
N ALA A 65 12.39 -10.42 5.02
CA ALA A 65 12.37 -11.88 4.86
C ALA A 65 12.08 -12.38 3.43
N GLY A 66 12.02 -11.48 2.43
CA GLY A 66 11.72 -11.85 1.04
C GLY A 66 10.26 -12.28 0.79
N LEU A 67 9.34 -11.98 1.71
CA LEU A 67 7.93 -12.39 1.64
C LEU A 67 6.98 -11.32 1.06
N GLY A 68 7.53 -10.22 0.54
CA GLY A 68 6.73 -9.14 -0.07
C GLY A 68 5.82 -8.37 0.92
N GLY A 69 6.03 -8.46 2.23
CA GLY A 69 5.15 -7.82 3.23
C GLY A 69 5.00 -6.31 3.04
N GLY A 70 6.09 -5.59 2.75
CA GLY A 70 6.03 -4.16 2.45
C GLY A 70 5.25 -3.85 1.16
N SER A 71 5.45 -4.66 0.12
CA SER A 71 4.75 -4.53 -1.15
C SER A 71 3.25 -4.78 -1.00
N SER A 72 2.88 -5.82 -0.26
CA SER A 72 1.48 -6.11 0.11
C SER A 72 0.84 -4.93 0.88
N ASN A 73 1.57 -4.35 1.82
CA ASN A 73 1.08 -3.18 2.57
C ASN A 73 0.83 -1.98 1.65
N ALA A 74 1.70 -1.76 0.66
CA ALA A 74 1.57 -0.67 -0.31
C ALA A 74 0.37 -0.87 -1.24
N ALA A 75 0.18 -2.07 -1.79
CA ALA A 75 -1.00 -2.41 -2.59
C ALA A 75 -2.29 -2.21 -1.79
N THR A 76 -2.31 -2.68 -0.53
CA THR A 76 -3.45 -2.52 0.38
C THR A 76 -3.75 -1.05 0.65
N ALA A 77 -2.74 -0.22 0.88
CA ALA A 77 -2.91 1.22 1.10
C ALA A 77 -3.45 1.94 -0.14
N LEU A 78 -2.95 1.59 -1.32
CA LEU A 78 -3.41 2.14 -2.59
C LEU A 78 -4.88 1.79 -2.86
N TRP A 79 -5.24 0.51 -2.65
CA TRP A 79 -6.62 0.04 -2.72
C TRP A 79 -7.52 0.75 -1.72
N ALA A 80 -7.12 0.86 -0.45
CA ALA A 80 -7.89 1.53 0.58
C ALA A 80 -8.13 3.00 0.25
N ALA A 81 -7.11 3.73 -0.21
CA ALA A 81 -7.25 5.13 -0.64
C ALA A 81 -8.30 5.28 -1.75
N ASN A 82 -8.31 4.36 -2.71
CA ASN A 82 -9.32 4.33 -3.78
C ASN A 82 -10.73 4.10 -3.23
N GLN A 83 -10.90 3.17 -2.29
CA GLN A 83 -12.21 2.93 -1.63
C GLN A 83 -12.72 4.19 -0.93
N PHE A 84 -11.87 4.87 -0.15
CA PHE A 84 -12.24 6.12 0.51
C PHE A 84 -12.52 7.27 -0.46
N SER A 85 -12.03 7.18 -1.69
CA SER A 85 -12.26 8.15 -2.76
C SER A 85 -13.45 7.83 -3.65
N GLY A 86 -14.22 6.79 -3.36
CA GLY A 86 -15.39 6.40 -4.16
C GLY A 86 -15.03 5.58 -5.39
N CYS A 87 -13.92 4.84 -5.35
CA CYS A 87 -13.48 3.91 -6.40
C CYS A 87 -13.32 4.57 -7.78
N ILE A 88 -12.66 5.72 -7.79
CA ILE A 88 -12.42 6.53 -9.01
C ILE A 88 -11.39 5.90 -9.97
N ALA A 89 -10.59 4.96 -9.49
CA ALA A 89 -9.63 4.20 -10.29
C ALA A 89 -10.08 2.73 -10.40
N THR A 90 -9.82 2.09 -11.55
CA THR A 90 -10.04 0.65 -11.71
C THR A 90 -8.93 -0.15 -11.05
N GLU A 91 -9.16 -1.43 -10.76
CA GLU A 91 -8.11 -2.33 -10.23
C GLU A 91 -6.89 -2.39 -11.16
N LYS A 92 -7.11 -2.36 -12.48
CA LYS A 92 -6.04 -2.32 -13.48
C LYS A 92 -5.20 -1.05 -13.36
N ASP A 93 -5.83 0.10 -13.15
CA ASP A 93 -5.11 1.37 -12.94
C ASP A 93 -4.26 1.29 -11.66
N LEU A 94 -4.82 0.74 -10.58
CA LEU A 94 -4.10 0.56 -9.32
C LEU A 94 -2.89 -0.36 -9.49
N GLN A 95 -3.06 -1.47 -10.22
CA GLN A 95 -1.98 -2.40 -10.53
C GLN A 95 -0.87 -1.69 -11.33
N GLU A 96 -1.22 -0.98 -12.39
CA GLU A 96 -0.27 -0.25 -13.24
C GLU A 96 0.51 0.81 -12.45
N TRP A 97 -0.19 1.64 -11.68
CA TRP A 97 0.46 2.69 -10.88
C TRP A 97 1.37 2.10 -9.81
N SER A 98 0.98 0.99 -9.21
CA SER A 98 1.76 0.38 -8.13
C SER A 98 3.16 -0.08 -8.56
N GLY A 99 3.34 -0.38 -9.86
CA GLY A 99 4.64 -0.71 -10.45
C GLY A 99 5.65 0.44 -10.43
N GLU A 100 5.20 1.70 -10.29
CA GLU A 100 6.08 2.87 -10.10
C GLU A 100 6.76 2.87 -8.72
N ILE A 101 6.18 2.18 -7.74
CA ILE A 101 6.69 2.13 -6.36
C ILE A 101 7.59 0.91 -6.15
N GLY A 102 7.23 -0.24 -6.73
CA GLY A 102 7.97 -1.49 -6.60
C GLY A 102 7.42 -2.58 -7.52
N SER A 103 8.33 -3.39 -8.08
CA SER A 103 7.99 -4.47 -9.03
C SER A 103 7.09 -5.55 -8.43
N ASP A 104 7.21 -5.80 -7.12
CA ASP A 104 6.42 -6.86 -6.46
C ASP A 104 5.02 -6.39 -6.05
N ILE A 105 4.69 -5.10 -6.18
CA ILE A 105 3.41 -4.55 -5.71
C ILE A 105 2.24 -4.94 -6.63
N PRO A 106 2.36 -4.87 -7.98
CA PRO A 106 1.34 -5.33 -8.90
C PRO A 106 0.84 -6.76 -8.63
N PHE A 107 1.74 -7.65 -8.21
CA PHE A 107 1.40 -9.03 -7.84
C PHE A 107 0.29 -9.11 -6.79
N PHE A 108 0.23 -8.17 -5.83
CA PHE A 108 -0.77 -8.20 -4.75
C PHE A 108 -2.17 -7.77 -5.17
N PHE A 109 -2.38 -7.36 -6.43
CA PHE A 109 -3.69 -7.24 -7.06
C PHE A 109 -4.13 -8.53 -7.76
N SER A 110 -3.22 -9.49 -7.92
CA SER A 110 -3.54 -10.81 -8.50
C SER A 110 -4.15 -11.76 -7.49
N HIS A 111 -4.77 -12.83 -7.99
CA HIS A 111 -5.39 -13.87 -7.17
C HIS A 111 -4.60 -15.18 -7.27
N GLY A 112 -4.27 -15.79 -6.12
CA GLY A 112 -3.64 -17.10 -6.07
C GLY A 112 -2.17 -17.09 -6.50
N ALA A 113 -1.89 -17.57 -7.71
CA ALA A 113 -0.55 -17.62 -8.28
C ALA A 113 -0.54 -16.87 -9.61
N ALA A 114 0.53 -16.10 -9.85
CA ALA A 114 0.72 -15.35 -11.07
C ALA A 114 2.09 -15.65 -11.68
N TYR A 115 2.16 -15.63 -13.01
CA TYR A 115 3.42 -15.69 -13.73
C TYR A 115 3.88 -14.26 -14.01
N CYS A 116 4.89 -13.82 -13.26
CA CYS A 116 5.47 -12.49 -13.39
C CYS A 116 6.64 -12.50 -14.38
N THR A 117 6.75 -11.46 -15.21
CA THR A 117 7.84 -11.29 -16.19
C THR A 117 8.51 -9.92 -16.01
N GLY A 118 9.53 -9.60 -16.80
CA GLY A 118 10.25 -8.33 -16.64
C GLY A 118 11.00 -8.28 -15.30
N ARG A 119 10.70 -7.31 -14.44
CA ARG A 119 11.27 -7.22 -13.09
C ARG A 119 10.37 -7.84 -12.02
N GLY A 120 9.19 -8.34 -12.39
CA GLY A 120 8.21 -8.93 -11.47
C GLY A 120 6.83 -8.26 -11.49
N GLU A 121 6.69 -7.14 -12.22
CA GLU A 121 5.43 -6.42 -12.40
C GLU A 121 4.35 -7.17 -13.21
#